data_AF-A0A941MVV5-F1
#
_entry.id   AF-A0A941MVV5-F1
#
_cell.length_a   1.000
_cell.length_b   1.000
_cell.length_c   1.000
_cell.angle_alpha   90.00
_cell.angle_beta   90.00
_cell.angle_gamma   90.00
#
_symmetry.space_group_name_H-M   'P 1'
#
loop_
_entity.id
_entity.type
_entity.pdbx_description
1 polymer ?
#
loop_
_entity_poly.entity_id
_entity_poly.type
_entity_poly.pdbx_seq_one_letter_code
_entity_poly.pdbx_strand_id
1 'polypeptide(L)'
;MALIDEILKWTETDLKPWQRCAARRLFQTQGALSESDYSELYALLKIANGLPNPQKLTPTPLTAAHIPSSLTSGQTIVFKAMRDLKHVNRIAPRQKLQFSQTGLTVIYGGNG
;
A
#
# COMPACT_ATOMS: atom_id res chain seq x y z
N MET A 1 -13.27 12.66 -5.16
CA MET A 1 -11.81 12.59 -5.37
C MET A 1 -11.43 11.13 -5.31
N ALA A 2 -10.42 10.67 -6.07
CA ALA A 2 -9.97 9.30 -5.91
C ALA A 2 -9.16 9.19 -4.61
N LEU A 3 -9.30 8.09 -3.87
CA LEU A 3 -8.57 7.84 -2.61
C LEU A 3 -7.05 8.06 -2.77
N ILE A 4 -6.51 7.74 -3.94
CA ILE A 4 -5.09 7.90 -4.23
C ILE A 4 -4.64 9.36 -4.25
N ASP A 5 -5.52 10.28 -4.69
CA ASP A 5 -5.24 11.72 -4.69
C ASP A 5 -5.28 12.28 -3.25
N GLU A 6 -6.17 11.75 -2.41
CA GLU A 6 -6.24 12.09 -0.99
C GLU A 6 -4.99 11.64 -0.24
N ILE A 7 -4.48 10.43 -0.54
CA ILE A 7 -3.22 9.95 0.03
C ILE A 7 -2.06 10.84 -0.42
N LEU A 8 -1.97 11.19 -1.71
CA LEU A 8 -0.91 12.08 -2.21
C LEU A 8 -0.95 13.42 -1.47
N LYS A 9 -2.12 14.05 -1.37
CA LYS A 9 -2.32 15.32 -0.68
C LYS A 9 -1.90 15.22 0.79
N TRP A 10 -2.31 14.18 1.51
CA TRP A 10 -1.88 13.94 2.89
C TRP A 10 -0.35 13.82 3.01
N THR A 11 0.30 13.09 2.09
CA THR A 11 1.77 13.02 2.12
C THR A 11 2.43 14.37 1.88
N GLU A 12 1.79 15.27 1.13
CA GLU A 12 2.31 16.61 0.86
C GLU A 12 2.16 17.56 2.05
N THR A 13 1.05 17.46 2.79
CA THR A 13 0.72 18.38 3.88
C THR A 13 1.32 17.97 5.21
N ASP A 14 1.31 16.67 5.53
CA ASP A 14 1.51 16.21 6.92
C ASP A 14 2.83 15.46 7.13
N LEU A 15 3.53 15.07 6.05
CA LEU A 15 4.75 14.27 6.14
C LEU A 15 6.02 15.09 5.87
N LYS A 16 7.03 14.88 6.72
CA LYS A 16 8.39 15.39 6.50
C LYS A 16 9.00 14.77 5.22
N PRO A 17 9.99 15.41 4.58
CA PRO A 17 10.58 14.92 3.34
C PRO A 17 11.05 13.45 3.38
N TRP A 18 11.66 13.01 4.49
CA TRP A 18 12.11 11.63 4.64
C TRP A 18 10.93 10.64 4.81
N GLN A 19 9.82 11.05 5.43
CA GLN A 19 8.60 10.24 5.56
C GLN A 19 7.91 10.10 4.21
N ARG A 20 7.92 11.16 3.38
CA ARG A 20 7.46 11.09 1.99
C ARG A 20 8.32 10.14 1.15
N CYS A 21 9.60 10.00 1.45
CA CYS A 21 10.45 8.98 0.82
C CYS A 21 10.00 7.57 1.21
N ALA A 22 9.68 7.35 2.48
CA ALA A 22 9.17 6.06 2.95
C ALA A 22 7.84 5.71 2.25
N ALA A 23 6.91 6.67 2.17
CA ALA A 23 5.66 6.51 1.43
C ALA A 23 5.91 6.13 -0.04
N ARG A 24 6.85 6.79 -0.73
CA ARG A 24 7.26 6.42 -2.10
C ARG A 24 7.73 4.97 -2.19
N ARG A 25 8.61 4.53 -1.30
CA ARG A 25 9.14 3.15 -1.30
C ARG A 25 8.02 2.13 -1.09
N LEU A 26 7.05 2.42 -0.21
CA LEU A 26 5.87 1.58 0.02
C LEU A 26 4.96 1.50 -1.22
N PHE A 27 4.81 2.60 -1.96
CA PHE A 27 4.04 2.61 -3.21
C PHE A 27 4.69 1.79 -4.32
N GLN A 28 6.02 1.78 -4.38
CA GLN A 28 6.79 1.13 -5.46
C GLN A 28 7.11 -0.34 -5.18
N THR A 29 7.18 -0.73 -3.91
CA THR A 29 7.60 -2.07 -3.51
C THR A 29 6.40 -2.95 -3.23
N GLN A 30 6.29 -4.07 -3.95
CA GLN A 30 5.36 -5.13 -3.58
C GLN A 30 5.95 -5.94 -2.41
N GLY A 31 5.58 -5.59 -1.19
CA GLY A 31 6.01 -6.30 0.03
C GLY A 31 6.61 -5.40 1.09
N ALA A 32 7.49 -5.96 1.92
CA ALA A 32 8.17 -5.23 2.98
C ALA A 32 9.40 -4.46 2.45
N LEU A 33 9.75 -3.37 3.12
CA LEU A 33 10.98 -2.64 2.86
C LEU A 33 12.20 -3.49 3.25
N SER A 34 13.30 -3.36 2.51
CA SER A 34 14.57 -4.04 2.81
C SER A 34 15.31 -3.39 3.98
N GLU A 35 16.24 -4.11 4.59
CA GLU A 35 17.15 -3.54 5.62
C GLU A 35 17.94 -2.33 5.12
N SER A 36 18.33 -2.34 3.85
CA SER A 36 18.94 -1.18 3.19
C SER A 36 17.99 0.01 3.11
N ASP A 37 16.70 -0.22 2.84
CA ASP A 37 15.71 0.85 2.81
C ASP A 37 15.55 1.50 4.19
N TYR A 38 15.46 0.68 5.23
CA TYR A 38 15.40 1.16 6.60
C TYR A 38 16.65 1.94 7.00
N SER A 39 17.84 1.45 6.62
CA SER A 39 19.12 2.11 6.89
C SER A 39 19.19 3.50 6.24
N GLU A 40 18.78 3.62 4.98
CA GLU A 40 18.73 4.91 4.28
C GLU A 40 17.66 5.85 4.85
N LEU A 41 16.47 5.35 5.16
CA LEU A 41 15.41 6.16 5.79
C LEU A 41 15.84 6.68 7.16
N TYR A 42 16.58 5.86 7.93
CA TYR A 42 17.15 6.27 9.20
C TYR A 42 18.22 7.36 9.05
N ALA A 43 19.09 7.24 8.03
CA ALA A 43 20.03 8.31 7.70
C ALA A 43 19.31 9.60 7.29
N LEU A 44 18.26 9.52 6.46
CA LEU A 44 17.43 10.67 6.08
C LEU A 44 16.71 11.31 7.29
N LEU A 45 16.24 10.51 8.24
CA LEU A 45 15.68 11.00 9.50
C LEU A 45 16.74 11.76 10.31
N LYS A 46 17.96 11.22 10.42
CA LYS A 46 19.07 11.90 11.12
C LYS A 46 19.35 13.27 10.49
N ILE A 47 19.46 13.31 9.17
CA ILE A 47 19.70 14.55 8.41
C ILE A 47 18.59 15.56 8.65
N ALA A 48 17.32 15.12 8.65
CA ALA A 48 16.17 15.98 8.93
C ALA A 48 16.17 16.56 10.36
N ASN A 49 16.98 16.02 11.28
CA ASN A 49 17.18 16.54 12.64
C ASN A 49 18.56 17.21 12.82
N GLY A 50 19.25 17.57 11.72
CA GLY A 50 20.50 18.33 11.77
C GLY A 50 21.77 17.50 12.04
N LEU A 51 21.70 16.18 11.97
CA LEU A 51 22.87 15.31 12.15
C LEU A 51 23.71 15.21 10.85
N PRO A 52 25.00 14.83 10.95
CA PRO A 52 25.90 14.74 9.80
C PRO A 52 25.38 13.84 8.68
N ASN A 53 25.63 14.26 7.43
CA ASN A 53 25.29 13.54 6.21
C ASN A 53 26.54 13.03 5.48
N PRO A 54 27.28 12.04 6.01
CA PRO A 54 28.51 11.55 5.38
C PRO A 54 28.24 10.94 3.99
N GLN A 55 27.05 10.38 3.79
CA GLN A 55 26.63 9.72 2.55
C GLN A 55 26.05 10.69 1.52
N LYS A 56 25.96 12.00 1.83
CA LYS A 56 25.36 13.04 0.97
C LYS A 56 23.98 12.65 0.44
N LEU A 57 23.17 11.99 1.26
CA LEU A 57 21.83 11.57 0.91
C LEU A 57 20.89 12.77 0.80
N THR A 58 20.04 12.74 -0.22
CA THR A 58 18.98 13.72 -0.44
C THR A 58 17.62 13.01 -0.45
N PRO A 59 16.60 13.49 0.28
CA PRO A 59 15.27 12.89 0.24
C PRO A 59 14.68 12.92 -1.17
N THR A 60 14.19 11.77 -1.67
CA THR A 60 13.37 11.67 -2.89
C THR A 60 11.90 11.40 -2.51
N PRO A 61 11.07 12.45 -2.35
CA PRO A 61 9.71 12.34 -1.84
C PRO A 61 8.74 11.68 -2.85
N LEU A 62 7.61 11.17 -2.35
CA LEU A 62 6.47 10.77 -3.17
C LEU A 62 5.92 11.99 -3.94
N THR A 63 5.60 11.76 -5.22
CA THR A 63 5.03 12.74 -6.16
C THR A 63 4.04 12.01 -7.06
N ALA A 64 3.19 12.76 -7.78
CA ALA A 64 2.23 12.19 -8.73
C ALA A 64 2.88 11.27 -9.78
N ALA A 65 4.13 11.53 -10.19
CA ALA A 65 4.86 10.70 -11.14
C ALA A 65 5.15 9.26 -10.64
N HIS A 66 5.07 9.04 -9.33
CA HIS A 66 5.27 7.73 -8.71
C HIS A 66 3.98 6.94 -8.54
N ILE A 67 2.83 7.57 -8.78
CA ILE A 67 1.52 6.95 -8.62
C ILE A 67 1.14 6.32 -9.96
N PRO A 68 0.76 5.02 -9.99
CA PRO A 68 0.23 4.40 -11.19
C PRO A 68 -0.97 5.21 -11.70
N SER A 69 -1.01 5.46 -13.02
CA SER A 69 -2.14 6.14 -13.65
C SER A 69 -3.46 5.50 -13.21
N SER A 70 -4.45 6.32 -12.87
CA SER A 70 -5.76 5.83 -12.45
C SER A 70 -6.27 4.81 -13.48
N LEU A 71 -6.82 3.69 -12.99
CA LEU A 71 -7.52 2.74 -13.85
C LEU A 71 -8.56 3.55 -14.62
N THR A 72 -8.48 3.50 -15.94
CA THR A 72 -9.35 4.28 -16.83
C THR A 72 -10.80 4.02 -16.41
N SER A 73 -11.60 5.08 -16.33
CA SER A 73 -13.04 4.97 -16.07
C SER A 73 -13.63 3.86 -16.95
N GLY A 74 -14.19 2.81 -16.34
CA GLY A 74 -14.68 1.61 -17.03
C GLY A 74 -14.01 0.28 -16.64
N GLN A 75 -12.91 0.28 -15.87
CA GLN A 75 -12.36 -0.97 -15.34
C GLN A 75 -13.11 -1.42 -14.08
N THR A 76 -13.89 -2.50 -14.22
CA THR A 76 -14.58 -3.15 -13.10
C THR A 76 -13.61 -4.03 -12.33
N ILE A 77 -13.40 -3.74 -11.05
CA ILE A 77 -12.71 -4.65 -10.12
C ILE A 77 -13.66 -5.79 -9.79
N VAL A 78 -13.24 -7.03 -10.05
CA VAL A 78 -14.04 -8.23 -9.80
C VAL A 78 -13.37 -9.11 -8.76
N PHE A 79 -14.13 -9.48 -7.73
CA PHE A 79 -13.69 -10.41 -6.70
C PHE A 79 -13.63 -11.83 -7.27
N LYS A 80 -12.43 -12.37 -7.53
CA LYS A 80 -12.28 -13.69 -8.18
C LYS A 80 -12.16 -14.85 -7.20
N ALA A 81 -11.47 -14.65 -6.07
CA ALA A 81 -11.23 -15.73 -5.13
C ALA A 81 -10.83 -15.26 -3.74
N MET A 82 -11.15 -16.06 -2.73
CA MET A 82 -10.56 -16.03 -1.39
C MET A 82 -9.67 -17.26 -1.17
N ARG A 83 -8.59 -17.10 -0.43
CA ARG A 83 -7.61 -18.13 -0.08
C ARG A 83 -7.12 -17.92 1.34
N ASP A 84 -6.51 -18.96 1.91
CA ASP A 84 -5.81 -18.90 3.20
C ASP A 84 -6.66 -18.35 4.36
N LEU A 85 -7.95 -18.66 4.32
CA LEU A 85 -8.90 -18.26 5.37
C LEU A 85 -8.53 -18.96 6.69
N LYS A 86 -8.40 -18.16 7.74
CA LYS A 86 -8.09 -18.62 9.11
C LYS A 86 -9.24 -18.24 10.03
N HIS A 87 -9.59 -19.14 10.95
CA HIS A 87 -10.63 -18.91 11.96
C HIS A 87 -12.03 -18.66 11.37
N VAL A 88 -12.33 -19.24 10.19
CA VAL A 88 -13.66 -19.20 9.58
C VAL A 88 -14.31 -20.57 9.69
N ASN A 89 -15.54 -20.61 10.22
CA ASN A 89 -16.30 -21.86 10.35
C ASN A 89 -16.59 -22.48 8.98
N ARG A 90 -16.60 -23.83 8.92
CA ARG A 90 -16.97 -24.65 7.75
C ARG A 90 -16.15 -24.42 6.46
N ILE A 91 -14.97 -23.82 6.55
CA ILE A 91 -14.02 -23.75 5.43
C ILE A 91 -12.76 -24.53 5.79
N ALA A 92 -12.37 -25.47 4.93
CA ALA A 92 -11.18 -26.27 5.19
C ALA A 92 -9.90 -25.40 5.10
N PRO A 93 -8.85 -25.72 5.88
CA PRO A 93 -7.57 -25.04 5.77
C PRO A 93 -7.04 -25.07 4.33
N ARG A 94 -6.55 -23.92 3.84
CA ARG A 94 -6.03 -23.72 2.47
C ARG A 94 -7.09 -23.88 1.36
N GLN A 95 -8.37 -24.02 1.69
CA GLN A 95 -9.44 -24.06 0.68
C GLN A 95 -9.51 -22.72 -0.07
N LYS A 96 -9.57 -22.81 -1.39
CA LYS A 96 -9.77 -21.66 -2.28
C LYS A 96 -11.25 -21.57 -2.65
N LEU A 97 -11.91 -20.49 -2.26
CA LEU A 97 -13.27 -20.16 -2.71
C LEU A 97 -13.17 -19.34 -3.99
N GLN A 98 -13.76 -19.82 -5.08
CA GLN A 98 -13.82 -19.09 -6.35
C GLN A 98 -15.18 -18.43 -6.52
N PHE A 99 -15.19 -17.25 -7.11
CA PHE A 99 -16.40 -16.47 -7.36
C PHE A 99 -16.61 -16.30 -8.86
N SER A 100 -17.87 -16.20 -9.27
CA SER A 100 -18.23 -15.86 -10.64
C SER A 100 -17.63 -14.51 -11.03
N GLN A 101 -17.23 -14.36 -12.29
CA GLN A 101 -16.74 -13.08 -12.80
C GLN A 101 -17.86 -12.04 -12.92
N THR A 102 -19.12 -12.48 -12.94
CA THR A 102 -20.31 -11.63 -13.03
C THR A 102 -21.33 -12.05 -11.99
N GLY A 103 -21.75 -11.08 -11.17
CA GLY A 103 -22.74 -11.27 -10.12
C GLY A 103 -22.15 -11.85 -8.83
N LEU A 104 -22.62 -11.31 -7.69
CA LEU A 104 -22.34 -11.84 -6.36
C LEU A 104 -23.67 -11.88 -5.60
N THR A 105 -24.07 -13.07 -5.16
CA THR A 105 -25.24 -13.23 -4.31
C THR A 105 -24.79 -13.23 -2.86
N VAL A 106 -25.28 -12.28 -2.07
CA VAL A 106 -24.98 -12.20 -0.63
C VAL A 106 -26.17 -12.77 0.14
N ILE A 107 -25.91 -13.82 0.91
CA ILE A 107 -26.91 -14.46 1.75
C ILE A 107 -26.60 -14.09 3.20
N TYR A 108 -27.56 -13.46 3.88
CA TYR A 108 -27.48 -13.15 5.30
C TYR A 108 -28.46 -14.05 6.08
N GLY A 109 -28.04 -14.50 7.25
CA GLY A 109 -28.84 -15.34 8.14
C GLY A 109 -28.13 -15.53 9.48
N GLY A 110 -28.82 -16.13 10.45
CA GLY A 110 -28.18 -16.56 11.70
C GLY A 110 -27.03 -17.51 11.39
N ASN A 111 -25.93 -17.40 12.14
CA ASN A 111 -24.91 -18.44 12.14
C ASN A 111 -25.63 -19.75 12.51
N GLY A 112 -25.60 -20.72 11.59
CA GLY A 112 -26.40 -21.95 11.67
C GLY A 112 -26.38 -22.63 13.03
#